data_AF-A0A9D2NCN7-F1
#
_entry.id   AF-A0A9D2NCN7-F1
#
_cell.length_a   1.000
_cell.length_b   1.000
_cell.length_c   1.000
_cell.angle_alpha   90.00
_cell.angle_beta   90.00
_cell.angle_gamma   90.00
#
_symmetry.space_group_name_H-M   'P 1'
#
loop_
_entity.id
_entity.type
_entity.pdbx_description
1 polymer ?
#
loop_
_entity_poly.entity_id
_entity_poly.type
_entity_poly.pdbx_seq_one_letter_code
_entity_poly.pdbx_strand_id
1 'polypeptide(L)'
;MMPQRLIYATKDLRNAIAHNDVIFDTRFRTGKIDKQVGHAISNVTGINNLTFDTITDYLILIIYQLKLLCVSKTDMRKMISGFEDIVDKLRLNIPTNIFSQIIHTDNQSKITILKAFVAR
;
A
#
# COMPACT_ATOMS: atom_id res chain seq x y z
N MET A 1 -9.54 8.20 -17.75
CA MET A 1 -8.97 9.39 -17.05
C MET A 1 -8.30 8.95 -15.74
N MET A 2 -7.44 9.76 -15.10
CA MET A 2 -6.77 9.34 -13.86
C MET A 2 -7.69 8.98 -12.69
N PRO A 3 -8.78 9.73 -12.40
CA PRO A 3 -9.70 9.36 -11.33
C PRO A 3 -10.28 7.95 -11.50
N GLN A 4 -10.74 7.61 -12.71
CA GLN A 4 -11.25 6.28 -13.05
C GLN A 4 -10.20 5.18 -12.80
N ARG A 5 -8.92 5.44 -13.13
CA ARG A 5 -7.84 4.47 -12.89
C ARG A 5 -7.58 4.25 -11.42
N LEU A 6 -7.60 5.31 -10.62
CA LEU A 6 -7.45 5.22 -9.16
C LEU A 6 -8.60 4.42 -8.53
N ILE A 7 -9.83 4.65 -8.98
CA ILE A 7 -11.01 3.88 -8.52
C ILE A 7 -10.87 2.40 -8.88
N TYR A 8 -10.47 2.07 -10.11
CA TYR A 8 -10.29 0.66 -10.49
C TYR A 8 -9.09 0.01 -9.79
N ALA A 9 -8.04 0.75 -9.47
CA ALA A 9 -6.87 0.23 -8.77
C ALA A 9 -7.20 -0.26 -7.35
N THR A 10 -8.23 0.27 -6.70
CA THR A 10 -8.66 -0.14 -5.35
C THR A 10 -9.88 -1.07 -5.34
N LYS A 11 -10.52 -1.30 -6.50
CA LYS A 11 -11.73 -2.15 -6.62
C LYS A 11 -11.51 -3.55 -6.01
N ASP A 12 -10.47 -4.24 -6.45
CA ASP A 12 -10.24 -5.64 -6.07
C ASP A 12 -9.86 -5.76 -4.59
N LEU A 13 -9.05 -4.83 -4.08
CA LEU A 13 -8.73 -4.74 -2.65
C LEU A 13 -10.00 -4.51 -1.81
N ARG A 14 -10.87 -3.59 -2.24
CA ARG A 14 -12.14 -3.33 -1.53
C ARG A 14 -13.02 -4.58 -1.51
N ASN A 15 -13.10 -5.30 -2.63
CA ASN A 15 -13.89 -6.53 -2.72
C ASN A 15 -13.35 -7.61 -1.76
N ALA A 16 -12.03 -7.80 -1.73
CA ALA A 16 -11.39 -8.74 -0.80
C ALA A 16 -11.69 -8.43 0.66
N ILE A 17 -11.60 -7.15 1.06
CA ILE A 17 -11.97 -6.71 2.41
C ILE A 17 -13.44 -7.02 2.69
N ALA A 18 -14.33 -6.73 1.74
CA ALA A 18 -15.77 -6.95 1.92
C ALA A 18 -16.16 -8.43 2.03
N HIS A 19 -15.36 -9.33 1.44
CA HIS A 19 -15.57 -10.78 1.48
C HIS A 19 -14.68 -11.53 2.48
N ASN A 20 -13.86 -10.81 3.27
CA ASN A 20 -12.89 -11.37 4.23
C ASN A 20 -11.87 -12.33 3.60
N ASP A 21 -11.42 -12.02 2.38
CA ASP A 21 -10.37 -12.78 1.72
C ASP A 21 -9.00 -12.57 2.39
N VAL A 22 -8.04 -13.46 2.13
CA VAL A 22 -6.65 -13.29 2.56
C VAL A 22 -5.98 -12.19 1.71
N ILE A 23 -5.55 -11.11 2.36
CA ILE A 23 -5.13 -9.87 1.65
C ILE A 23 -3.60 -9.74 1.50
N PHE A 24 -2.81 -10.39 2.35
CA PHE A 24 -1.37 -10.11 2.43
C PHE A 24 -0.53 -10.57 1.21
N ASP A 25 -1.03 -11.53 0.40
CA ASP A 25 -0.31 -12.04 -0.78
C ASP A 25 -0.86 -11.56 -2.12
N THR A 26 -1.71 -10.53 -2.11
CA THR A 26 -2.29 -9.86 -3.30
C THR A 26 -3.05 -10.75 -4.29
N ARG A 27 -3.34 -12.01 -3.95
CA ARG A 27 -4.10 -12.94 -4.81
C ARG A 27 -5.54 -12.50 -5.09
N PHE A 28 -6.06 -11.55 -4.31
CA PHE A 28 -7.32 -10.88 -4.60
C PHE A 28 -7.33 -10.11 -5.94
N ARG A 29 -6.15 -9.78 -6.47
CA ARG A 29 -6.03 -9.02 -7.71
C ARG A 29 -6.47 -9.87 -8.90
N THR A 30 -7.53 -9.43 -9.56
CA THR A 30 -8.08 -10.07 -10.77
C THR A 30 -7.57 -9.42 -12.06
N GLY A 31 -7.07 -8.20 -11.99
CA GLY A 31 -6.58 -7.43 -13.14
C GLY A 31 -5.28 -6.68 -12.90
N LYS A 32 -4.63 -6.23 -13.98
CA LYS A 32 -3.43 -5.40 -13.88
C LYS A 32 -3.81 -3.95 -13.56
N ILE A 33 -3.14 -3.35 -12.58
CA ILE A 33 -3.23 -1.91 -12.35
C ILE A 33 -2.49 -1.18 -13.47
N ASP A 34 -3.11 -0.16 -14.04
CA ASP A 34 -2.53 0.65 -15.11
C ASP A 34 -1.22 1.30 -14.61
N LYS A 35 -0.13 1.16 -15.38
CA LYS A 35 1.20 1.69 -15.02
C LYS A 35 1.19 3.20 -14.73
N GLN A 36 0.25 3.94 -15.33
CA GLN A 36 0.11 5.38 -15.09
C GLN A 36 -0.26 5.70 -13.64
N VAL A 37 -0.91 4.77 -12.91
CA VAL A 37 -1.14 4.90 -11.47
C VAL A 37 0.19 4.87 -10.71
N GLY A 38 1.04 3.88 -10.99
CA GLY A 38 2.38 3.78 -10.40
C GLY A 38 3.21 5.02 -10.69
N HIS A 39 3.26 5.47 -11.95
CA HIS A 39 4.00 6.67 -12.35
C HIS A 39 3.51 7.94 -11.64
N ALA A 40 2.20 8.14 -11.54
CA ALA A 40 1.65 9.30 -10.85
C ALA A 40 2.04 9.31 -9.36
N ILE A 41 1.93 8.16 -8.69
CA ILE A 41 2.35 8.04 -7.28
C ILE A 41 3.86 8.28 -7.14
N SER A 42 4.68 7.65 -7.99
CA SER A 42 6.13 7.82 -7.95
C SER A 42 6.56 9.27 -8.13
N ASN A 43 5.95 10.00 -9.08
CA ASN A 43 6.27 11.40 -9.34
C ASN A 43 5.97 12.32 -8.16
N VAL A 44 4.91 12.04 -7.39
CA VAL A 44 4.50 12.89 -6.25
C VAL A 44 5.21 12.49 -4.95
N THR A 45 5.34 11.19 -4.72
CA THR A 45 5.84 10.64 -3.45
C THR A 45 7.36 10.47 -3.43
N GLY A 46 7.97 10.20 -4.60
CA GLY A 46 9.36 9.74 -4.72
C GLY A 46 9.53 8.22 -4.55
N ILE A 47 8.44 7.47 -4.36
CA ILE A 47 8.49 6.00 -4.18
C ILE A 47 8.52 5.32 -5.55
N ASN A 48 9.59 4.58 -5.83
CA ASN A 48 9.79 3.87 -7.09
C ASN A 48 9.37 2.39 -7.00
N ASN A 49 9.34 1.71 -8.14
CA ASN A 49 9.05 0.28 -8.27
C ASN A 49 7.73 -0.16 -7.60
N LEU A 50 6.63 0.54 -7.93
CA LEU A 50 5.27 0.15 -7.56
C LEU A 50 4.75 -0.88 -8.56
N THR A 51 4.92 -2.16 -8.26
CA THR A 51 4.40 -3.26 -9.10
C THR A 51 3.00 -3.68 -8.70
N PHE A 52 2.55 -3.29 -7.50
CA PHE A 52 1.29 -3.69 -6.89
C PHE A 52 1.19 -5.21 -6.70
N ASP A 53 2.32 -5.87 -6.45
CA ASP A 53 2.41 -7.28 -6.04
C ASP A 53 2.57 -7.43 -4.52
N THR A 54 2.61 -6.31 -3.77
CA THR A 54 2.78 -6.32 -2.31
C THR A 54 1.66 -5.54 -1.64
N ILE A 55 1.29 -5.95 -0.43
CA ILE A 55 0.34 -5.20 0.39
C ILE A 55 0.84 -3.79 0.72
N THR A 56 2.16 -3.60 0.78
CA THR A 56 2.81 -2.29 0.97
C THR A 56 2.52 -1.33 -0.18
N ASP A 57 2.54 -1.80 -1.43
CA ASP A 57 2.18 -0.97 -2.59
C ASP A 57 0.71 -0.53 -2.55
N TYR A 58 -0.17 -1.42 -2.06
CA TYR A 58 -1.58 -1.08 -1.83
C TYR A 58 -1.77 -0.07 -0.70
N LEU A 59 -1.01 -0.17 0.41
CA LEU A 59 -1.01 0.86 1.45
C LEU A 59 -0.61 2.23 0.88
N ILE A 60 0.43 2.27 0.05
CA ILE A 60 0.88 3.51 -0.61
C ILE A 60 -0.24 4.09 -1.50
N LEU A 61 -0.90 3.24 -2.30
CA LEU A 61 -2.04 3.65 -3.12
C LEU A 61 -3.15 4.28 -2.28
N ILE A 62 -3.52 3.65 -1.15
CA ILE A 62 -4.57 4.17 -0.28
C ILE A 62 -4.14 5.50 0.34
N ILE A 63 -2.94 5.62 0.91
CA ILE A 63 -2.45 6.88 1.48
C ILE A 63 -2.39 8.00 0.44
N TYR A 64 -1.96 7.69 -0.78
CA TYR A 64 -1.98 8.64 -1.89
C TYR A 64 -3.41 9.13 -2.21
N GLN A 65 -4.39 8.23 -2.28
CA GLN A 65 -5.79 8.60 -2.50
C GLN A 65 -6.37 9.41 -1.34
N LEU A 66 -6.09 9.03 -0.09
CA LEU A 66 -6.52 9.77 1.09
C LEU A 66 -5.95 11.21 1.09
N LYS A 67 -4.70 11.38 0.67
CA LYS A 67 -4.09 12.71 0.50
C LYS A 67 -4.82 13.55 -0.54
N LEU A 68 -5.16 12.95 -1.70
CA LEU A 68 -5.95 13.63 -2.75
C LEU A 68 -7.35 14.02 -2.29
N LEU A 69 -7.94 13.23 -1.37
CA LEU A 69 -9.24 13.49 -0.75
C LEU A 69 -9.16 14.44 0.46
N CYS A 70 -8.02 15.08 0.68
CA CYS A 70 -7.79 16.04 1.78
C CYS A 70 -8.01 15.44 3.19
N VAL A 71 -7.78 14.14 3.37
CA VAL A 71 -7.82 13.48 4.68
C VAL A 71 -6.70 14.02 5.57
N SER A 72 -6.94 14.09 6.88
CA SER A 72 -6.01 14.71 7.82
C SER A 72 -4.66 13.97 7.87
N LYS A 73 -3.57 14.73 8.07
CA LYS A 73 -2.22 14.14 8.27
C LYS A 73 -2.20 13.17 9.45
N THR A 74 -3.01 13.43 10.48
CA THR A 74 -3.12 12.58 11.67
C THR A 74 -3.70 11.21 11.33
N ASP A 75 -4.80 11.17 10.57
CA ASP A 75 -5.44 9.91 10.19
C ASP A 75 -4.55 9.06 9.27
N MET A 76 -3.88 9.70 8.30
CA MET A 76 -2.91 9.01 7.43
C MET A 76 -1.73 8.45 8.23
N ARG A 77 -1.19 9.20 9.20
CA ARG A 77 -0.11 8.70 10.07
C ARG A 77 -0.58 7.54 10.95
N LYS A 78 -1.80 7.61 11.46
CA LYS A 78 -2.40 6.54 12.26
C LYS A 78 -2.55 5.25 11.44
N MET A 79 -2.97 5.37 10.17
CA MET A 79 -3.06 4.24 9.26
C MET A 79 -1.70 3.61 8.96
N ILE A 80 -0.67 4.42 8.69
CA ILE A 80 0.70 3.92 8.45
C ILE A 80 1.26 3.25 9.71
N SER A 81 1.09 3.86 10.88
CA SER A 81 1.60 3.31 12.15
C SER A 81 0.91 1.98 12.48
N GLY A 82 -0.41 1.90 12.30
CA GLY A 82 -1.14 0.64 12.50
C GLY A 82 -0.70 -0.47 11.55
N PHE A 83 -0.30 -0.13 10.31
CA PHE A 83 0.31 -1.10 9.41
C PHE A 83 1.67 -1.57 9.91
N GLU A 84 2.56 -0.67 10.33
CA GLU A 84 3.86 -1.01 10.90
C GLU A 84 3.71 -1.93 12.12
N ASP A 85 2.77 -1.63 13.04
CA ASP A 85 2.49 -2.46 14.21
C ASP A 85 2.06 -3.88 13.85
N ILE A 86 1.21 -4.04 12.82
CA ILE A 86 0.76 -5.35 12.35
C ILE A 86 1.91 -6.12 11.68
N VAL A 87 2.73 -5.44 10.87
CA VAL A 87 3.91 -6.03 10.22
C VAL A 87 4.93 -6.49 11.26
N ASP A 88 5.19 -5.69 12.29
CA ASP A 88 6.11 -6.07 13.36
C ASP A 88 5.58 -7.23 14.19
N LYS A 89 4.28 -7.25 14.50
CA LYS A 89 3.65 -8.43 15.13
C LYS A 89 3.83 -9.67 14.26
N LEU A 90 3.59 -9.58 12.95
CA LEU A 90 3.80 -10.71 12.05
C LEU A 90 5.26 -11.20 12.11
N ARG A 91 6.23 -10.27 12.01
CA ARG A 91 7.67 -10.56 12.07
C ARG A 91 8.08 -11.32 13.32
N LEU A 92 7.48 -11.01 14.47
CA LEU A 92 7.78 -11.66 15.74
C LEU A 92 7.15 -13.06 15.88
N ASN A 93 6.10 -13.35 15.12
CA ASN A 93 5.33 -14.59 15.24
C ASN A 93 5.74 -15.69 14.23
N ILE A 94 6.57 -15.37 13.23
CA ILE A 94 6.96 -16.33 12.18
C ILE A 94 8.47 -16.30 11.89
N PRO A 95 9.04 -17.39 11.38
CA PRO A 95 10.42 -17.41 10.91
C PRO A 95 10.71 -16.35 9.85
N THR A 96 11.92 -15.76 9.91
CA THR A 96 12.33 -14.64 9.04
C THR A 96 12.22 -14.97 7.55
N ASN A 97 12.53 -16.21 7.15
CA ASN A 97 12.41 -16.64 5.75
C ASN A 97 10.96 -16.62 5.24
N ILE A 98 9.98 -16.97 6.08
CA ILE A 98 8.55 -16.88 5.74
C ILE A 98 8.11 -15.42 5.74
N PHE A 99 8.55 -14.63 6.72
CA PHE A 99 8.25 -13.20 6.77
C PHE A 99 8.69 -12.49 5.49
N SER A 100 9.91 -12.75 5.01
CA SER A 100 10.44 -12.12 3.79
C SER A 100 9.72 -12.55 2.50
N GLN A 101 8.94 -13.63 2.51
CA GLN A 101 8.05 -14.02 1.40
C GLN A 101 6.74 -13.23 1.40
N ILE A 102 6.30 -12.73 2.56
CA ILE A 102 5.06 -11.96 2.72
C ILE A 102 5.35 -10.46 2.60
N ILE A 103 6.36 -9.98 3.33
CA ILE A 103 6.79 -8.58 3.37
C ILE A 103 8.15 -8.48 2.69
N HIS A 104 8.17 -7.83 1.52
CA HIS A 104 9.38 -7.67 0.72
C HIS A 104 10.41 -6.77 1.42
N THR A 105 11.69 -6.94 1.06
CA THR A 105 12.82 -6.25 1.69
C THR A 105 12.81 -4.73 1.48
N ASP A 106 12.12 -4.24 0.45
CA ASP A 106 11.95 -2.81 0.16
C ASP A 106 10.86 -2.13 1.00
N ASN A 107 10.10 -2.89 1.80
CA ASN A 107 9.02 -2.37 2.64
C ASN A 107 9.45 -1.20 3.53
N GLN A 108 10.56 -1.34 4.27
CA GLN A 108 11.00 -0.30 5.21
C GLN A 108 11.38 1.01 4.50
N SER A 109 12.03 0.90 3.35
CA SER A 109 12.38 2.04 2.50
C SER A 109 11.11 2.77 2.02
N LYS A 110 10.16 2.01 1.48
CA LYS A 110 8.86 2.50 1.01
C LYS A 110 8.08 3.22 2.12
N ILE A 111 7.98 2.62 3.31
CA ILE A 111 7.27 3.20 4.46
C ILE A 111 7.94 4.49 4.95
N THR A 112 9.27 4.54 4.96
CA THR A 112 10.02 5.76 5.36
C THR A 112 9.72 6.93 4.42
N ILE A 113 9.77 6.70 3.10
CA ILE A 113 9.45 7.73 2.09
C ILE A 113 7.97 8.13 2.18
N LEU A 114 7.07 7.16 2.42
CA LEU A 114 5.64 7.42 2.58
C LEU A 114 5.34 8.33 3.78
N LYS A 115 5.99 8.10 4.93
CA LYS A 115 5.87 8.97 6.11
C LYS A 115 6.34 10.39 5.82
N ALA A 116 7.45 10.56 5.09
CA ALA A 116 7.94 11.87 4.66
C ALA A 116 6.96 12.56 3.69
N PHE A 117 6.31 11.82 2.79
CA PHE A 117 5.24 12.33 1.93
C PHE A 117 4.03 12.83 2.73
N VAL A 118 3.56 12.08 3.73
CA VAL A 118 2.43 12.49 4.57
C VAL A 118 2.74 13.73 5.41
N ALA A 119 4.01 13.88 5.84
CA ALA A 119 4.43 15.01 6.66
C ALA A 119 4.41 16.35 5.90
N ARG A 120 4.71 16.35 4.61
CA ARG A 120 4.58 17.50 3.69
C ARG A 120 3.13 17.98 3.64
#